data_AF-X0QS38-F1
#
_entry.id   AF-X0QS38-F1
#
_cell.length_a   1.000
_cell.length_b   1.000
_cell.length_c   1.000
_cell.angle_alpha   90.00
_cell.angle_beta   90.00
_cell.angle_gamma   90.00
#
_symmetry.space_group_name_H-M   'P 1'
#
loop_
_entity.id
_entity.type
_entity.pdbx_description
1 polymer ?
#
loop_
_entity_poly.entity_id
_entity_poly.type
_entity_poly.pdbx_seq_one_letter_code
_entity_poly.pdbx_strand_id
1 'polypeptide(L)'
;MADLLSKQDTDGIGVRIFVEHPGTPRAECCMAYNQPGEEDSADLRFTYENFSAFIEAASVPYLEDAVIDYNKDRFGGQLTFRAPNSKVPKVGADASVEERINYVLQSEINPGLAAHGGDVQLLELIDEEGIGLTAVLKFGGGCQGCSALI
;
A
#
# COMPACT_ATOMS: atom_id res chain seq x y z
N MET A 1 -11.88 -18.35 0.95
CA MET A 1 -11.82 -17.65 2.25
C MET A 1 -12.38 -18.50 3.38
N ALA A 2 -13.65 -18.95 3.31
CA ALA A 2 -14.25 -19.81 4.34
C ALA A 2 -13.40 -21.05 4.69
N ASP A 3 -12.87 -21.75 3.68
CA ASP A 3 -11.98 -22.91 3.86
C ASP A 3 -10.62 -22.59 4.52
N LEU A 4 -10.17 -21.33 4.46
CA LEU A 4 -8.94 -20.88 5.14
C LEU A 4 -9.21 -20.68 6.63
N LEU A 5 -10.37 -20.09 6.95
CA LEU A 5 -10.80 -19.82 8.32
C LEU A 5 -11.23 -21.10 9.04
N SER A 6 -11.82 -22.07 8.33
CA SER A 6 -12.19 -23.37 8.91
C SER A 6 -10.99 -24.22 9.37
N LYS A 7 -9.76 -23.81 9.02
CA LYS A 7 -8.52 -24.43 9.51
C LYS A 7 -8.01 -23.80 10.81
N GLN A 8 -8.66 -22.74 11.28
CA GLN A 8 -8.35 -22.11 12.57
C GLN A 8 -9.23 -22.74 13.64
N ASP A 9 -8.67 -23.08 14.80
CA ASP A 9 -9.37 -23.69 15.95
C ASP A 9 -10.21 -22.68 16.76
N THR A 10 -10.68 -21.60 16.11
CA THR A 10 -11.44 -20.54 16.78
C THR A 10 -12.79 -20.34 16.12
N ASP A 11 -13.85 -20.68 16.85
CA ASP A 11 -15.22 -20.49 16.40
C ASP A 11 -15.55 -19.00 16.29
N GLY A 12 -16.21 -18.62 15.19
CA GLY A 12 -16.55 -17.22 14.91
C GLY A 12 -15.41 -16.34 14.39
N ILE A 13 -14.24 -16.88 14.08
CA ILE A 13 -13.11 -16.11 13.56
C ILE A 13 -13.47 -15.41 12.23
N GLY A 14 -13.16 -14.12 12.16
CA GLY A 14 -13.34 -13.30 10.97
C GLY A 14 -12.01 -12.92 10.32
N VAL A 15 -12.10 -12.04 9.33
CA VAL A 15 -10.94 -11.37 8.73
C VAL A 15 -11.10 -9.87 8.83
N ARG A 16 -10.00 -9.16 9.08
CA ARG A 16 -9.92 -7.71 9.03
C ARG A 16 -9.02 -7.29 7.88
N ILE A 17 -9.49 -6.38 7.05
CA ILE A 17 -8.81 -5.86 5.87
C ILE A 17 -8.50 -4.38 6.11
N PHE A 18 -7.27 -3.98 5.80
CA PHE A 18 -6.80 -2.61 5.99
C PHE A 18 -5.73 -2.29 4.95
N VAL A 19 -5.44 -1.01 4.79
CA VAL A 19 -4.39 -0.49 3.92
C VAL A 19 -3.29 0.08 4.81
N GLU A 20 -2.10 -0.49 4.75
CA GLU A 20 -0.92 0.11 5.36
C GLU A 20 -0.43 1.27 4.50
N HIS A 21 0.06 2.34 5.14
CA HIS A 21 0.49 3.57 4.47
C HIS A 21 -0.55 4.11 3.46
N PRO A 22 -1.83 4.22 3.86
CA PRO A 22 -2.87 4.76 2.99
C PRO A 22 -2.49 6.19 2.64
N GLY A 23 -2.82 6.66 1.45
CA GLY A 23 -2.36 7.98 1.08
C GLY A 23 -0.99 8.00 0.36
N THR A 24 -0.32 6.85 0.18
CA THR A 24 1.07 6.85 -0.32
C THR A 24 1.30 5.84 -1.46
N PRO A 25 2.42 5.96 -2.20
CA PRO A 25 2.78 4.94 -3.17
C PRO A 25 3.21 3.60 -2.57
N ARG A 26 3.53 3.58 -1.27
CA ARG A 26 3.84 2.38 -0.50
C ARG A 26 2.58 1.70 0.04
N ALA A 27 1.39 2.15 -0.37
CA ALA A 27 0.17 1.58 0.15
C ALA A 27 0.09 0.08 -0.16
N GLU A 28 -0.15 -0.70 0.88
CA GLU A 28 -0.24 -2.15 0.81
C GLU A 28 -1.58 -2.59 1.39
N CYS A 29 -2.30 -3.45 0.66
CA CYS A 29 -3.53 -4.03 1.16
C CYS A 29 -3.18 -5.25 2.01
N CYS A 30 -3.49 -5.19 3.29
CA CYS A 30 -3.20 -6.22 4.27
C CYS A 30 -4.49 -6.90 4.75
N MET A 31 -4.34 -8.13 5.24
CA MET A 31 -5.40 -8.88 5.90
C MET A 31 -4.87 -9.56 7.14
N ALA A 32 -5.62 -9.44 8.23
CA ALA A 32 -5.37 -10.14 9.48
C ALA A 32 -6.60 -10.98 9.87
N TYR A 33 -6.40 -11.97 10.74
CA TYR A 33 -7.52 -12.63 11.40
C TYR A 33 -8.13 -11.69 12.44
N ASN A 34 -9.45 -11.72 12.57
CA ASN A 34 -10.16 -10.96 13.58
C ASN A 34 -10.82 -11.93 14.56
N GLN A 35 -10.39 -11.92 15.82
CA GLN A 35 -10.97 -12.79 16.85
C GLN A 35 -12.37 -12.28 17.23
N PRO A 36 -13.30 -13.17 17.63
CA PRO A 36 -14.60 -12.75 18.13
C PRO A 36 -14.45 -11.77 19.31
N GLY A 37 -15.10 -10.61 19.23
CA GLY A 37 -15.04 -9.58 20.27
C GLY A 37 -13.86 -8.61 20.20
N GLU A 38 -12.91 -8.78 19.28
CA GLU A 38 -11.85 -7.79 18.97
C GLU A 38 -12.26 -6.81 17.85
N GLU A 39 -13.54 -6.83 17.51
CA GLU A 39 -14.14 -6.07 16.44
C GLU A 39 -14.16 -4.57 16.79
N ASP A 40 -13.58 -3.74 15.93
CA ASP A 40 -13.74 -2.29 16.06
C ASP A 40 -15.12 -1.88 15.53
N SER A 41 -15.90 -1.20 16.36
CA SER A 41 -17.23 -0.71 16.00
C SER A 41 -17.23 0.32 14.87
N ALA A 42 -16.09 0.97 14.59
CA ALA A 42 -15.93 1.88 13.48
C ALA A 42 -15.74 1.13 12.14
N ASP A 43 -15.30 -0.13 12.17
CA ASP A 43 -15.04 -0.90 10.97
C ASP A 43 -16.34 -1.24 10.23
N LEU A 44 -16.24 -1.28 8.91
CA LEU A 44 -17.35 -1.70 8.06
C LEU A 44 -17.43 -3.24 8.06
N ARG A 45 -18.49 -3.76 8.67
CA ARG A 45 -18.75 -5.21 8.77
C ARG A 45 -19.51 -5.75 7.57
N PHE A 46 -19.01 -6.84 7.02
CA PHE A 46 -19.67 -7.67 6.02
C PHE A 46 -19.89 -9.07 6.59
N THR A 47 -21.14 -9.53 6.54
CA THR A 47 -21.50 -10.87 7.02
C THR A 47 -21.71 -11.80 5.82
N TYR A 48 -20.96 -12.90 5.81
CA TYR A 48 -21.14 -14.00 4.86
C TYR A 48 -21.66 -15.23 5.59
N GLU A 49 -22.11 -16.24 4.85
CA GLU A 49 -22.68 -17.47 5.43
C GLU A 49 -21.71 -18.18 6.41
N ASN A 50 -20.40 -18.12 6.13
CA ASN A 50 -19.39 -18.91 6.86
C ASN A 50 -18.37 -18.08 7.65
N PHE A 51 -18.35 -16.75 7.50
CA PHE A 51 -17.42 -15.87 8.22
C PHE A 51 -17.86 -14.41 8.17
N SER A 52 -17.28 -13.57 9.02
CA SER A 52 -17.41 -12.11 8.94
C SER A 52 -16.12 -11.48 8.40
N ALA A 53 -16.25 -10.48 7.54
CA ALA A 53 -15.14 -9.62 7.12
C ALA A 53 -15.34 -8.21 7.66
N PHE A 54 -14.26 -7.56 8.04
CA PHE A 54 -14.25 -6.20 8.57
C PHE A 54 -13.29 -5.37 7.74
N ILE A 55 -13.72 -4.19 7.28
CA ILE A 55 -12.84 -3.23 6.61
C ILE A 55 -12.57 -2.10 7.59
N GLU A 56 -11.30 -1.83 7.85
CA GLU A 56 -10.90 -0.70 8.70
C GLU A 56 -11.47 0.61 8.15
N ALA A 57 -12.11 1.40 9.01
CA ALA A 57 -12.82 2.63 8.61
C ALA A 57 -11.94 3.59 7.78
N ALA A 58 -10.68 3.77 8.18
CA ALA A 58 -9.72 4.65 7.50
C ALA A 58 -9.30 4.11 6.12
N SER A 59 -9.42 2.80 5.91
CA SER A 59 -9.03 2.10 4.69
C SER A 59 -10.15 2.04 3.64
N VAL A 60 -11.41 2.28 4.03
CA VAL A 60 -12.58 2.22 3.13
C VAL A 60 -12.40 3.03 1.83
N PRO A 61 -11.92 4.29 1.84
CA PRO A 61 -11.76 5.08 0.61
C PRO A 61 -10.74 4.50 -0.38
N TYR A 62 -9.77 3.72 0.11
CA TYR A 62 -8.67 3.14 -0.67
C TYR A 62 -9.00 1.73 -1.20
N LEU A 63 -10.08 1.13 -0.70
CA LEU A 63 -10.52 -0.21 -1.06
C LEU A 63 -11.76 -0.19 -1.97
N GLU A 64 -12.11 0.97 -2.51
CA GLU A 64 -13.11 1.07 -3.58
C GLU A 64 -12.66 0.20 -4.77
N ASP A 65 -13.58 -0.61 -5.31
CA ASP A 65 -13.32 -1.64 -6.32
C ASP A 65 -12.27 -2.71 -5.94
N ALA A 66 -11.91 -2.84 -4.66
CA ALA A 66 -11.02 -3.91 -4.23
C ALA A 66 -11.70 -5.28 -4.34
N VAL A 67 -11.02 -6.21 -4.98
CA VAL A 67 -11.41 -7.62 -5.10
C VAL A 67 -10.42 -8.48 -4.34
N ILE A 68 -10.93 -9.17 -3.32
CA ILE A 68 -10.17 -10.17 -2.57
C ILE A 68 -10.59 -11.54 -3.06
N ASP A 69 -9.65 -12.27 -3.64
CA ASP A 69 -9.87 -13.58 -4.21
C ASP A 69 -9.07 -14.63 -3.44
N TYR A 70 -9.60 -15.84 -3.32
CA TYR A 70 -8.91 -16.98 -2.71
C TYR A 70 -8.94 -18.14 -3.68
N ASN A 71 -7.81 -18.39 -4.34
CA ASN A 71 -7.64 -19.53 -5.21
C ASN A 71 -7.06 -20.70 -4.44
N LYS A 72 -7.82 -21.80 -4.34
CA LYS A 72 -7.33 -23.04 -3.72
C LYS A 72 -6.35 -23.72 -4.70
N ASP A 73 -5.09 -23.82 -4.31
CA ASP A 73 -4.07 -24.56 -5.05
C ASP A 73 -3.63 -25.81 -4.26
N ARG A 74 -2.75 -26.62 -4.85
CA ARG A 74 -2.23 -27.85 -4.22
C ARG A 74 -1.40 -27.60 -2.96
N PHE A 75 -1.01 -26.36 -2.65
CA PHE A 75 -0.11 -26.00 -1.54
C PHE A 75 -0.81 -25.32 -0.36
N GLY A 76 -2.13 -25.17 -0.40
CA GLY A 76 -2.91 -24.58 0.70
C GLY A 76 -3.75 -23.37 0.31
N GLY A 77 -3.70 -22.96 -0.95
CA GLY A 77 -4.45 -21.84 -1.53
C GLY A 77 -3.73 -20.50 -1.41
N GLN A 78 -3.85 -19.69 -2.46
CA GLN A 78 -3.31 -18.36 -2.57
C GLN A 78 -4.43 -17.32 -2.42
N LEU A 79 -4.24 -16.38 -1.51
CA LEU A 79 -5.02 -15.15 -1.47
C LEU A 79 -4.45 -14.15 -2.47
N THR A 80 -5.31 -13.58 -3.29
CA THR A 80 -4.95 -12.51 -4.23
C THR A 80 -5.75 -11.27 -3.88
N PHE A 81 -5.04 -10.20 -3.52
CA PHE A 81 -5.63 -8.89 -3.29
C PHE A 81 -5.47 -8.05 -4.55
N ARG A 82 -6.59 -7.63 -5.14
CA ARG A 82 -6.62 -6.64 -6.22
C ARG A 82 -7.31 -5.40 -5.70
N ALA A 83 -6.56 -4.45 -5.15
CA ALA A 83 -7.06 -3.15 -4.73
C ALA A 83 -6.55 -2.08 -5.70
N PRO A 84 -7.23 -1.84 -6.85
CA PRO A 84 -6.72 -0.93 -7.88
C PRO A 84 -6.57 0.51 -7.39
N ASN A 85 -7.30 0.87 -6.33
CA ASN A 85 -7.32 2.21 -5.72
C ASN A 85 -6.54 2.29 -4.39
N SER A 86 -5.83 1.23 -3.96
CA SER A 86 -5.16 1.25 -2.64
C SER A 86 -3.99 2.21 -2.57
N LYS A 87 -3.27 2.37 -3.69
CA LYS A 87 -2.22 3.38 -3.84
C LYS A 87 -2.88 4.71 -4.11
N VAL A 88 -2.36 5.78 -3.49
CA VAL A 88 -2.80 7.14 -3.79
C VAL A 88 -2.82 7.38 -5.30
N PRO A 89 -3.83 8.14 -5.77
CA PRO A 89 -4.29 8.10 -7.15
C PRO A 89 -3.11 8.25 -8.08
N LYS A 90 -3.17 7.58 -9.23
CA LYS A 90 -2.46 8.05 -10.44
C LYS A 90 -2.54 9.56 -10.39
N VAL A 91 -1.39 10.23 -10.25
CA VAL A 91 -1.33 11.67 -10.04
C VAL A 91 -2.37 12.30 -10.96
N GLY A 92 -3.38 12.95 -10.36
CA GLY A 92 -4.56 13.40 -11.11
C GLY A 92 -4.12 14.26 -12.29
N ALA A 93 -4.97 14.39 -13.32
CA ALA A 93 -4.62 15.20 -14.49
C ALA A 93 -4.19 16.64 -14.11
N ASP A 94 -4.70 17.13 -12.98
CA ASP A 94 -4.44 18.48 -12.43
C ASP A 94 -3.32 18.52 -11.37
N ALA A 95 -2.62 17.41 -11.13
CA ALA A 95 -1.55 17.38 -10.13
C ALA A 95 -0.37 18.27 -10.55
N SER A 96 0.13 19.03 -9.58
CA SER A 96 1.31 19.86 -9.76
C SER A 96 2.53 19.03 -10.17
N VAL A 97 3.50 19.68 -10.82
CA VAL A 97 4.76 19.01 -11.18
C VAL A 97 5.49 18.49 -9.95
N GLU A 98 5.39 19.22 -8.83
CA GLU A 98 5.95 18.81 -7.54
C GLU A 98 5.36 17.49 -7.04
N GLU A 99 4.04 17.37 -7.03
CA GLU A 99 3.34 16.15 -6.63
C GLU A 99 3.70 14.96 -7.53
N ARG A 100 3.82 15.20 -8.84
CA ARG A 100 4.22 14.18 -9.81
C ARG A 100 5.66 13.70 -9.58
N ILE A 101 6.59 14.60 -9.30
CA ILE A 101 7.97 14.25 -8.97
C ILE A 101 8.00 13.46 -7.67
N ASN A 102 7.35 13.97 -6.61
CA ASN A 102 7.29 13.27 -5.33
C ASN A 102 6.67 11.88 -5.44
N TYR A 103 5.63 11.72 -6.26
CA TYR A 103 5.06 10.41 -6.56
C TYR A 103 6.14 9.47 -7.11
N VAL A 104 6.81 9.83 -8.20
CA VAL A 104 7.86 9.01 -8.83
C VAL A 104 8.99 8.69 -7.85
N LEU A 105 9.46 9.68 -7.08
CA LEU A 105 10.51 9.47 -6.09
C LEU A 105 10.09 8.42 -5.06
N GLN A 106 8.86 8.45 -4.57
CA GLN A 106 8.38 7.53 -3.54
C GLN A 106 7.93 6.17 -4.09
N SER A 107 7.35 6.13 -5.30
CA SER A 107 6.75 4.93 -5.91
C SER A 107 7.76 4.07 -6.65
N GLU A 108 8.75 4.68 -7.29
CA GLU A 108 9.64 4.01 -8.23
C GLU A 108 11.11 4.07 -7.79
N ILE A 109 11.57 5.20 -7.24
CA ILE A 109 13.00 5.40 -6.94
C ILE A 109 13.39 4.95 -5.52
N ASN A 110 12.70 5.46 -4.50
CA ASN A 110 13.01 5.20 -3.10
C ASN A 110 12.91 3.74 -2.67
N PRO A 111 12.00 2.89 -3.21
CA PRO A 111 12.03 1.47 -2.90
C PRO A 111 13.37 0.81 -3.27
N GLY A 112 13.95 1.20 -4.40
CA GLY A 112 15.28 0.72 -4.82
C GLY A 112 16.41 1.27 -3.96
N LEU A 113 16.38 2.57 -3.63
CA LEU A 113 17.39 3.18 -2.75
C LEU A 113 17.34 2.61 -1.33
N ALA A 114 16.15 2.40 -0.78
CA ALA A 114 15.96 1.88 0.57
C ALA A 114 16.53 0.47 0.75
N ALA A 115 16.52 -0.36 -0.31
CA ALA A 115 17.17 -1.68 -0.30
C ALA A 115 18.69 -1.61 -0.05
N HIS A 116 19.30 -0.45 -0.33
CA HIS A 116 20.71 -0.15 -0.07
C HIS A 116 20.91 0.87 1.06
N GLY A 117 19.89 1.09 1.89
CA GLY A 117 19.93 2.05 3.00
C GLY A 117 20.01 3.52 2.55
N GLY A 118 19.61 3.80 1.32
CA GLY A 118 19.52 5.12 0.68
C GLY A 118 18.10 5.69 0.67
N ASP A 119 17.98 6.99 0.47
CA ASP A 119 16.74 7.70 0.17
C ASP A 119 17.00 8.90 -0.72
N VAL A 120 15.96 9.42 -1.37
CA VAL A 120 15.98 10.69 -2.08
C VAL A 120 14.68 11.45 -1.81
N GLN A 121 14.80 12.76 -1.68
CA GLN A 121 13.68 13.68 -1.50
C GLN A 121 13.85 14.92 -2.37
N LEU A 122 12.74 15.45 -2.88
CA LEU A 122 12.70 16.76 -3.54
C LEU A 122 12.79 17.85 -2.46
N LEU A 123 13.75 18.78 -2.59
CA LEU A 123 13.88 19.93 -1.70
C LEU A 123 13.10 21.14 -2.21
N GLU A 124 13.27 21.45 -3.49
CA GLU A 124 12.62 22.60 -4.11
C GLU A 124 12.55 22.43 -5.63
N LEU A 125 11.58 23.15 -6.22
CA LEU A 125 11.49 23.39 -7.65
C LEU A 125 11.74 24.87 -7.92
N ILE A 126 12.69 25.14 -8.79
CA ILE A 126 13.08 26.49 -9.18
C ILE A 126 12.62 26.69 -10.62
N ASP A 127 11.78 27.70 -10.86
CA ASP A 127 11.36 28.10 -12.21
C ASP A 127 12.18 29.32 -12.65
N GLU A 128 13.07 29.12 -13.62
CA GLU A 128 13.95 30.16 -14.14
C GLU A 128 13.61 30.49 -15.59
N GLU A 129 13.33 31.77 -15.85
CA GLU A 129 12.98 32.26 -17.18
C GLU A 129 14.13 32.01 -18.17
N GLY A 130 13.84 31.25 -19.24
CA GLY A 130 14.82 30.85 -20.26
C GLY A 130 15.58 29.54 -19.98
N ILE A 131 15.46 28.97 -18.78
CA ILE A 131 16.06 27.67 -18.39
C ILE A 131 14.95 26.62 -18.17
N GLY A 132 13.82 27.03 -17.61
CA GLY A 132 12.69 26.18 -17.27
C GLY A 132 12.75 25.69 -15.82
N LEU A 133 12.04 24.59 -15.56
CA LEU A 133 11.88 24.03 -14.22
C LEU A 133 13.10 23.17 -13.81
N THR A 134 13.73 23.52 -12.70
CA THR A 134 14.87 22.80 -12.12
C THR A 134 14.48 22.16 -10.79
N ALA A 135 14.68 20.84 -10.65
CA ALA A 135 14.40 20.10 -9.43
C ALA A 135 15.68 19.90 -8.60
N VAL A 136 15.67 20.38 -7.35
CA VAL A 136 16.77 20.16 -6.41
C VAL A 136 16.46 18.93 -5.56
N LEU A 137 17.24 17.87 -5.74
CA LEU A 137 17.08 16.61 -5.01
C LEU A 137 18.15 16.47 -3.92
N LYS A 138 17.72 16.01 -2.74
CA LYS A 138 18.62 15.61 -1.67
C LYS A 138 18.61 14.09 -1.55
N PHE A 139 19.78 13.49 -1.75
CA PHE A 139 20.01 12.09 -1.46
C PHE A 139 20.42 11.93 0.00
N GLY A 140 19.87 10.92 0.65
CA GLY A 140 20.18 10.50 2.01
C GLY A 140 20.56 9.02 2.05
N GLY A 141 21.08 8.60 3.20
CA GLY A 141 21.42 7.21 3.47
C GLY A 141 22.88 6.83 3.32
N GLY A 142 23.23 5.68 3.91
CA GLY A 142 24.59 5.29 4.26
C GLY A 142 25.07 4.06 3.51
N CYS A 143 25.50 4.22 2.25
CA CYS A 143 26.40 3.25 1.64
C CYS A 143 27.85 3.72 1.85
N GLN A 144 28.57 3.00 2.71
CA GLN A 144 30.02 3.08 2.90
C GLN A 144 30.74 2.50 1.66
N GLY A 145 30.60 3.13 0.50
CA GLY A 145 31.51 2.99 -0.64
C GLY A 145 31.51 1.66 -1.39
N CYS A 146 30.42 1.30 -2.09
CA CYS A 146 30.49 0.34 -3.20
C CYS A 146 29.81 0.90 -4.46
N SER A 147 30.48 1.85 -5.13
CA SER A 147 30.18 2.21 -6.51
C SER A 147 30.64 1.09 -7.44
N ALA A 148 29.72 0.34 -8.04
CA ALA A 148 30.04 -0.43 -9.23
C ALA A 148 30.03 0.53 -10.42
N LEU A 149 31.23 0.86 -10.90
CA LEU A 149 31.44 1.36 -12.25
C LEU A 149 30.86 0.33 -13.24
N ILE A 150 30.00 0.77 -14.16
CA ILE A 150 29.67 0.03 -15.38
C ILE A 150 30.83 0.17 -16.36
#